data_AF-A0A3A6P2Z4-F1
#
_entry.id   AF-A0A3A6P2Z4-F1
#
_cell.length_a   1.000
_cell.length_b   1.000
_cell.length_c   1.000
_cell.angle_alpha   90.00
_cell.angle_beta   90.00
_cell.angle_gamma   90.00
#
_symmetry.space_group_name_H-M   'P 1'
#
loop_
_entity.id
_entity.type
_entity.pdbx_description
1 polymer ?
#
loop_
_entity_poly.entity_id
_entity_poly.type
_entity_poly.pdbx_seq_one_letter_code
_entity_poly.pdbx_strand_id
1 'polypeptide(L)'
;MDLNRIINQARDLAQRFQAAGRNEVRLPVFAYEDWRSIYNQPHTGQSLAEHHAQTKQNWYLMHFLRCMGVTVHPVPVAAGAFSQWARAGGRDLADPHELAHAVGHYANDPSTPPANCRHGSLNPAYDGLGGLVTITVLGESEEQPEVMTVVQHSREGQVLQSLQLPAVDFSPQEAWQQAQQFLERIKPSQVFHDQQVRRPSYCPECNGLMVSVASPQEAERAR
;
A
#
# COMPACT_ATOMS: atom_id res chain seq x y z
N MET A 1 -14.64 -5.77 9.55
CA MET A 1 -13.63 -6.44 8.69
C MET A 1 -12.75 -7.28 9.60
N ASP A 2 -12.46 -8.54 9.24
CA ASP A 2 -11.58 -9.42 10.03
C ASP A 2 -10.14 -9.25 9.57
N LEU A 3 -9.38 -8.42 10.29
CA LEU A 3 -7.99 -8.08 9.95
C LEU A 3 -7.05 -9.30 10.05
N ASN A 4 -7.21 -10.13 11.08
CA ASN A 4 -6.37 -11.31 11.29
C ASN A 4 -6.52 -12.29 10.11
N ARG A 5 -7.75 -12.48 9.64
CA ARG A 5 -8.01 -13.29 8.45
C ARG A 5 -7.33 -12.72 7.20
N ILE A 6 -7.41 -11.41 6.97
CA ILE A 6 -6.77 -10.74 5.82
C ILE A 6 -5.25 -10.93 5.86
N ILE A 7 -4.63 -10.69 7.02
CA ILE A 7 -3.19 -10.82 7.23
C ILE A 7 -2.74 -12.27 6.98
N ASN A 8 -3.43 -13.25 7.57
CA ASN A 8 -3.07 -14.66 7.42
C ASN A 8 -3.23 -15.14 5.98
N GLN A 9 -4.33 -14.76 5.30
CA GLN A 9 -4.52 -15.10 3.88
C GLN A 9 -3.42 -14.50 3.00
N ALA A 10 -3.00 -13.26 3.25
CA ALA A 10 -1.90 -12.62 2.53
C ALA A 10 -0.56 -13.32 2.80
N ARG A 11 -0.29 -13.71 4.06
CA ARG A 11 0.93 -14.43 4.45
C ARG A 11 1.00 -15.81 3.80
N ASP A 12 -0.08 -16.58 3.88
CA ASP A 12 -0.16 -17.93 3.27
C ASP A 12 0.06 -17.87 1.77
N LEU A 13 -0.50 -16.85 1.11
CA LEU A 13 -0.30 -16.64 -0.32
C LEU A 13 1.17 -16.27 -0.64
N ALA A 14 1.79 -15.38 0.13
CA ALA A 14 3.21 -15.03 -0.02
C ALA A 14 4.11 -16.27 0.12
N GLN A 15 3.83 -17.12 1.11
CA GLN A 15 4.56 -18.38 1.32
C GLN A 15 4.43 -19.33 0.12
N ARG A 16 3.25 -19.41 -0.51
CA ARG A 16 3.06 -20.21 -1.74
C ARG A 16 3.88 -19.68 -2.91
N PHE A 17 3.96 -18.35 -3.08
CA PHE A 17 4.82 -17.74 -4.11
C PHE A 17 6.30 -18.06 -3.87
N GLN A 18 6.76 -17.94 -2.63
CA GLN A 18 8.14 -18.27 -2.26
C GLN A 18 8.43 -19.76 -2.45
N ALA A 19 7.53 -20.65 -2.02
CA ALA A 19 7.67 -22.10 -2.18
C ALA A 19 7.69 -22.52 -3.67
N ALA A 20 7.04 -21.77 -4.55
CA ALA A 20 7.11 -21.94 -6.00
C ALA A 20 8.40 -21.39 -6.63
N GLY A 21 9.36 -20.88 -5.83
CA GLY A 21 10.65 -20.38 -6.30
C GLY A 21 10.56 -19.05 -7.07
N ARG A 22 9.52 -18.25 -6.83
CA ARG A 22 9.36 -16.96 -7.52
C ARG A 22 10.23 -15.88 -6.86
N ASN A 23 11.17 -15.33 -7.62
CA ASN A 23 11.99 -14.19 -7.20
C ASN A 23 11.37 -12.83 -7.57
N GLU A 24 10.39 -12.86 -8.48
CA GLU A 24 9.67 -11.70 -8.98
C GLU A 24 8.20 -12.05 -9.14
N VAL A 25 7.30 -11.14 -8.74
CA VAL A 25 5.84 -11.31 -8.85
C VAL A 25 5.22 -10.01 -9.36
N ARG A 26 4.35 -10.15 -10.36
CA ARG A 26 3.51 -9.07 -10.89
C ARG A 26 2.11 -9.21 -10.31
N LEU A 27 1.63 -8.19 -9.59
CA LEU A 27 0.36 -8.24 -8.87
C LEU A 27 -0.65 -7.24 -9.45
N PRO A 28 -1.86 -7.69 -9.82
CA PRO A 28 -2.91 -6.76 -10.24
C PRO A 28 -3.31 -5.84 -9.09
N VAL A 29 -3.52 -4.57 -9.40
CA VAL A 29 -4.05 -3.54 -8.49
C VAL A 29 -5.16 -2.78 -9.19
N PHE A 30 -6.11 -2.26 -8.42
CA PHE A 30 -7.31 -1.66 -8.96
C PHE A 30 -7.69 -0.38 -8.22
N ALA A 31 -7.98 0.67 -8.98
CA ALA A 31 -8.86 1.72 -8.49
C ALA A 31 -10.26 1.15 -8.25
N TYR A 32 -11.02 1.74 -7.32
CA TYR A 32 -12.36 1.27 -6.98
C TYR A 32 -13.29 1.21 -8.19
N GLU A 33 -13.28 2.23 -9.05
CA GLU A 33 -14.14 2.27 -10.23
C GLU A 33 -13.79 1.20 -11.27
N ASP A 34 -12.49 0.94 -11.49
CA ASP A 34 -12.05 -0.11 -12.41
C ASP A 34 -12.38 -1.50 -11.86
N TRP A 35 -12.10 -1.73 -10.57
CA TRP A 35 -12.47 -2.96 -9.87
C TRP A 35 -13.96 -3.26 -10.03
N ARG A 36 -14.79 -2.25 -9.75
CA ARG A 36 -16.24 -2.37 -9.83
C ARG A 36 -16.71 -2.68 -11.24
N SER A 37 -16.12 -2.03 -12.24
CA SER A 37 -16.44 -2.29 -13.64
C SER A 37 -16.01 -3.68 -14.11
N ILE A 38 -14.85 -4.17 -13.66
CA ILE A 38 -14.30 -5.47 -14.08
C ILE A 38 -15.07 -6.63 -13.43
N TYR A 39 -15.36 -6.51 -12.14
CA TYR A 39 -16.06 -7.54 -11.37
C TYR A 39 -17.59 -7.35 -11.35
N ASN A 40 -18.12 -6.43 -12.16
CA ASN A 40 -19.55 -6.10 -12.27
C ASN A 40 -20.23 -5.85 -10.91
N GLN A 41 -19.58 -5.08 -10.05
CA GLN A 41 -20.05 -4.79 -8.70
C GLN A 41 -20.96 -3.52 -8.70
N PRO A 42 -21.96 -3.44 -7.82
CA PRO A 42 -22.80 -2.25 -7.72
C PRO A 42 -22.04 -1.12 -6.97
N HIS A 43 -22.42 0.14 -7.19
CA HIS A 43 -21.86 1.26 -6.41
C HIS A 43 -22.54 1.35 -5.04
N THR A 44 -22.09 0.56 -4.07
CA THR A 44 -22.67 0.53 -2.72
C THR A 44 -21.56 0.61 -1.66
N GLY A 45 -21.94 0.93 -0.42
CA GLY A 45 -21.01 0.90 0.71
C GLY A 45 -20.42 -0.49 0.97
N GLN A 46 -21.15 -1.55 0.65
CA GLN A 46 -20.66 -2.93 0.73
C GLN A 46 -19.53 -3.19 -0.27
N SER A 47 -19.74 -2.84 -1.55
CA SER A 47 -18.72 -3.00 -2.60
C SER A 47 -17.44 -2.21 -2.27
N LEU A 48 -17.60 -1.01 -1.70
CA LEU A 48 -16.45 -0.22 -1.24
C LEU A 48 -15.69 -0.91 -0.10
N ALA A 49 -16.40 -1.53 0.85
CA ALA A 49 -15.77 -2.28 1.93
C ALA A 49 -15.05 -3.54 1.43
N GLU A 50 -15.61 -4.23 0.44
CA GLU A 50 -15.00 -5.39 -0.21
C GLU A 50 -13.72 -5.01 -0.99
N HIS A 51 -13.78 -3.94 -1.80
CA HIS A 51 -12.60 -3.39 -2.48
C HIS A 51 -11.52 -2.96 -1.48
N HIS A 52 -11.92 -2.32 -0.38
CA HIS A 52 -11.00 -1.92 0.67
C HIS A 52 -10.31 -3.13 1.32
N ALA A 53 -11.07 -4.20 1.62
CA ALA A 53 -10.52 -5.44 2.16
C ALA A 53 -9.53 -6.11 1.19
N GLN A 54 -9.86 -6.18 -0.11
CA GLN A 54 -8.96 -6.72 -1.13
C GLN A 54 -7.70 -5.86 -1.28
N THR A 55 -7.84 -4.54 -1.27
CA THR A 55 -6.72 -3.60 -1.35
C THR A 55 -5.77 -3.78 -0.18
N LYS A 56 -6.31 -3.90 1.04
CA LYS A 56 -5.54 -4.19 2.26
C LYS A 56 -4.84 -5.56 2.20
N GLN A 57 -5.55 -6.61 1.76
CA GLN A 57 -4.95 -7.92 1.56
C GLN A 57 -3.76 -7.86 0.58
N ASN A 58 -3.92 -7.12 -0.52
CA ASN A 58 -2.85 -6.96 -1.50
C ASN A 58 -1.67 -6.17 -0.94
N TRP A 59 -1.93 -5.15 -0.11
CA TRP A 59 -0.87 -4.41 0.59
C TRP A 59 -0.05 -5.33 1.51
N TYR A 60 -0.69 -6.14 2.34
CA TYR A 60 0.00 -7.13 3.17
C TYR A 60 0.74 -8.19 2.34
N LEU A 61 0.16 -8.65 1.23
CA LEU A 61 0.82 -9.60 0.33
C LEU A 61 2.12 -9.01 -0.24
N MET A 62 2.07 -7.77 -0.74
CA MET A 62 3.25 -7.05 -1.22
C MET A 62 4.30 -6.90 -0.13
N HIS A 63 3.87 -6.55 1.10
CA HIS A 63 4.76 -6.43 2.25
C HIS A 63 5.46 -7.77 2.56
N PHE A 64 4.72 -8.87 2.72
CA PHE A 64 5.32 -10.18 3.03
C PHE A 64 6.23 -10.70 1.93
N LEU A 65 5.84 -10.56 0.67
CA LEU A 65 6.69 -10.92 -0.48
C LEU A 65 8.03 -10.17 -0.43
N ARG A 66 8.01 -8.86 -0.16
CA ARG A 66 9.23 -8.05 -0.01
C ARG A 66 10.09 -8.49 1.18
N CYS A 67 9.48 -8.78 2.32
CA CYS A 67 10.18 -9.33 3.49
C CYS A 67 10.83 -10.70 3.19
N MET A 68 10.25 -11.49 2.28
CA MET A 68 10.79 -12.75 1.80
C MET A 68 11.82 -12.61 0.67
N GLY A 69 12.21 -11.37 0.30
CA GLY A 69 13.18 -11.09 -0.75
C GLY A 69 12.62 -11.19 -2.17
N VAL A 70 11.30 -11.25 -2.34
CA VAL A 70 10.65 -11.28 -3.66
C VAL A 70 10.44 -9.86 -4.16
N THR A 71 10.87 -9.59 -5.40
CA THR A 71 10.59 -8.31 -6.07
C THR A 71 9.12 -8.27 -6.48
N VAL A 72 8.41 -7.21 -6.11
CA VAL A 72 6.97 -7.08 -6.40
C VAL A 72 6.71 -5.90 -7.31
N HIS A 73 6.02 -6.16 -8.43
CA HIS A 73 5.60 -5.19 -9.42
C HIS A 73 4.07 -5.06 -9.41
N PRO A 74 3.51 -4.02 -8.76
CA PRO A 74 2.09 -3.72 -8.88
C PRO A 74 1.76 -3.35 -10.33
N VAL A 75 0.67 -3.87 -10.88
CA VAL A 75 0.23 -3.64 -12.26
C VAL A 75 -1.19 -3.10 -12.26
N PRO A 76 -1.41 -1.80 -12.55
CA PRO A 76 -2.73 -1.21 -12.59
C PRO A 76 -3.59 -1.88 -13.66
N VAL A 77 -4.77 -2.35 -13.26
CA VAL A 77 -5.75 -2.97 -14.16
C VAL A 77 -6.89 -1.99 -14.40
N ALA A 78 -6.70 -1.10 -15.37
CA ALA A 78 -7.74 -0.18 -15.82
C ALA A 78 -8.80 -0.94 -16.64
N ALA A 79 -10.08 -0.72 -16.35
CA ALA A 79 -11.19 -1.48 -16.94
C ALA A 79 -11.23 -1.38 -18.47
N GLY A 80 -10.95 -0.19 -19.01
CA GLY A 80 -10.91 0.05 -20.46
C GLY A 80 -9.79 -0.75 -21.14
N ALA A 81 -8.56 -0.66 -20.63
CA ALA A 81 -7.41 -1.36 -21.18
C ALA A 81 -7.54 -2.89 -21.05
N PHE A 82 -7.97 -3.35 -19.87
CA PHE A 82 -8.23 -4.77 -19.61
C PHE A 82 -9.28 -5.34 -20.56
N SER A 83 -10.40 -4.63 -20.76
CA SER A 83 -11.47 -5.08 -21.66
C SER A 83 -11.02 -5.17 -23.12
N GLN A 84 -10.19 -4.23 -23.58
CA GLN A 84 -9.63 -4.27 -24.93
C GLN A 84 -8.67 -5.46 -25.10
N TRP A 85 -7.76 -5.65 -24.14
CA TRP A 85 -6.85 -6.79 -24.11
C TRP A 85 -7.60 -8.13 -24.10
N ALA A 86 -8.62 -8.27 -23.25
CA ALA A 86 -9.40 -9.50 -23.13
C ALA A 86 -10.16 -9.83 -24.42
N ARG A 87 -10.75 -8.82 -25.08
CA ARG A 87 -11.44 -8.98 -26.38
C ARG A 87 -10.47 -9.38 -27.49
N ALA A 88 -9.31 -8.75 -27.56
CA ALA A 88 -8.28 -9.08 -28.55
C ALA A 88 -7.78 -10.53 -28.39
N GLY A 89 -7.71 -11.01 -27.14
CA GLY A 89 -7.32 -12.38 -26.80
C GLY A 89 -8.46 -13.41 -26.82
N GLY A 90 -9.70 -13.03 -27.18
CA GLY A 90 -10.86 -13.94 -27.19
C GLY A 90 -11.22 -14.53 -25.83
N ARG A 91 -10.95 -13.80 -24.73
CA ARG A 91 -11.25 -14.25 -23.37
C ARG A 91 -12.73 -14.12 -23.06
N ASP A 92 -13.32 -15.17 -22.48
CA ASP A 92 -14.64 -15.09 -21.86
C ASP A 92 -14.50 -14.51 -20.44
N LEU A 93 -15.20 -13.42 -20.18
CA LEU A 93 -15.19 -12.72 -18.88
C LEU A 93 -16.49 -12.92 -18.10
N ALA A 94 -17.46 -13.68 -18.63
CA ALA A 94 -18.73 -13.93 -17.97
C ALA A 94 -18.60 -14.91 -16.80
N ASP A 95 -17.64 -15.85 -16.88
CA ASP A 95 -17.32 -16.77 -15.81
C ASP A 95 -16.36 -16.12 -14.78
N PRO A 96 -16.72 -16.07 -13.48
CA PRO A 96 -15.86 -15.48 -12.44
C PRO A 96 -14.49 -16.15 -12.31
N HIS A 97 -14.39 -17.46 -12.59
CA HIS A 97 -13.11 -18.17 -12.51
C HIS A 97 -12.19 -17.77 -13.67
N GLU A 98 -12.69 -17.81 -14.91
CA GLU A 98 -11.97 -17.28 -16.08
C GLU A 98 -11.61 -15.80 -15.93
N LEU A 99 -12.48 -14.97 -15.35
CA LEU A 99 -12.17 -13.56 -15.08
C LEU A 99 -10.95 -13.40 -14.17
N ALA A 100 -10.85 -14.19 -13.09
CA ALA A 100 -9.71 -14.17 -12.19
C ALA A 100 -8.41 -14.58 -12.90
N HIS A 101 -8.48 -15.61 -13.76
CA HIS A 101 -7.35 -16.01 -14.61
C HIS A 101 -6.97 -14.93 -15.64
N ALA A 102 -7.95 -14.30 -16.28
CA ALA A 102 -7.75 -13.22 -17.24
C ALA A 102 -7.05 -12.01 -16.61
N VAL A 103 -7.47 -11.61 -15.41
CA VAL A 103 -6.79 -10.55 -14.64
C VAL A 103 -5.32 -10.93 -14.36
N GLY A 104 -5.07 -12.18 -13.95
CA GLY A 104 -3.72 -12.68 -13.72
C GLY A 104 -2.86 -12.65 -14.99
N HIS A 105 -3.43 -13.10 -16.12
CA HIS A 105 -2.76 -13.06 -17.42
C HIS A 105 -2.46 -11.64 -17.89
N TYR A 106 -3.42 -10.71 -17.75
CA TYR A 106 -3.21 -9.30 -18.07
C TYR A 106 -2.07 -8.70 -17.25
N ALA A 107 -2.07 -8.92 -15.93
CA ALA A 107 -1.01 -8.39 -15.07
C ALA A 107 0.38 -8.96 -15.43
N ASN A 108 0.45 -10.21 -15.92
CA ASN A 108 1.69 -10.86 -16.33
C ASN A 108 2.05 -10.63 -17.81
N ASP A 109 1.22 -9.93 -18.58
CA ASP A 109 1.54 -9.55 -19.96
C ASP A 109 2.73 -8.58 -19.96
N PRO A 110 3.85 -8.89 -20.65
CA PRO A 110 5.01 -8.01 -20.71
C PRO A 110 4.73 -6.64 -21.32
N SER A 111 3.67 -6.51 -22.13
CA SER A 111 3.25 -5.24 -22.73
C SER A 111 2.52 -4.32 -21.75
N THR A 112 2.02 -4.86 -20.63
CA THR A 112 1.40 -4.06 -19.58
C THR A 112 2.48 -3.57 -18.62
N PRO A 113 2.74 -2.26 -18.50
CA PRO A 113 3.77 -1.77 -17.59
C PRO A 113 3.32 -1.87 -16.12
N PRO A 114 4.25 -2.16 -15.19
CA PRO A 114 4.02 -1.93 -13.76
C PRO A 114 3.72 -0.46 -13.45
N ALA A 115 3.17 -0.22 -12.26
CA ALA A 115 2.95 1.12 -11.74
C ALA A 115 4.27 1.89 -11.59
N ASN A 116 4.25 3.18 -11.95
CA ASN A 116 5.41 4.07 -11.84
C ASN A 116 5.49 4.76 -10.47
N CYS A 117 4.45 4.64 -9.64
CA CYS A 117 4.39 5.22 -8.31
C CYS A 117 5.58 4.75 -7.45
N ARG A 118 6.08 5.63 -6.57
CA ARG A 118 7.03 5.27 -5.52
C ARG A 118 6.50 5.75 -4.18
N HIS A 119 5.84 4.86 -3.45
CA HIS A 119 5.37 5.12 -2.09
C HIS A 119 6.19 4.30 -1.09
N GLY A 120 6.60 4.91 0.02
CA GLY A 120 7.19 4.16 1.13
C GLY A 120 8.69 3.85 1.04
N SER A 121 9.48 4.61 0.28
CA SER A 121 10.92 4.35 0.18
C SER A 121 11.71 5.12 1.24
N LEU A 122 12.54 4.39 2.00
CA LEU A 122 13.68 4.97 2.69
C LEU A 122 14.68 5.46 1.64
N ASN A 123 15.25 6.64 1.87
CA ASN A 123 16.29 7.18 1.00
C ASN A 123 17.39 7.81 1.87
N PRO A 124 18.52 7.10 2.06
CA PRO A 124 19.64 7.59 2.87
C PRO A 124 20.22 8.93 2.40
N ALA A 125 19.97 9.35 1.15
CA ALA A 125 20.40 10.66 0.67
C ALA A 125 19.77 11.83 1.45
N TYR A 126 18.68 11.60 2.20
CA TYR A 126 18.05 12.61 3.05
C TYR A 126 18.46 12.54 4.52
N ASP A 127 19.37 11.64 4.89
CA ASP A 127 19.83 11.50 6.27
C ASP A 127 20.67 12.71 6.71
N GLY A 128 20.46 13.16 7.95
CA GLY A 128 21.12 14.35 8.50
C GLY A 128 20.74 15.70 7.87
N LEU A 129 19.85 15.73 6.86
CA LEU A 129 19.39 16.98 6.23
C LEU A 129 18.32 17.72 7.05
N GLY A 130 17.81 17.11 8.12
CA GLY A 130 16.75 17.69 8.95
C GLY A 130 15.39 17.68 8.25
N GLY A 131 14.68 18.80 8.31
CA GLY A 131 13.31 18.91 7.79
C GLY A 131 12.24 18.63 8.84
N LEU A 132 11.01 18.42 8.37
CA LEU A 132 9.86 18.15 9.23
C LEU A 132 9.55 16.66 9.24
N VAL A 133 8.98 16.18 10.34
CA VAL A 133 8.49 14.81 10.44
C VAL A 133 7.05 14.80 10.87
N THR A 134 6.25 13.93 10.24
CA THR A 134 4.91 13.59 10.73
C THR A 134 4.86 12.12 11.11
N ILE A 135 4.35 11.86 12.31
CA ILE A 135 4.05 10.50 12.80
C ILE A 135 2.53 10.34 12.80
N THR A 136 2.05 9.30 12.14
CA THR A 136 0.62 8.97 12.06
C THR A 136 0.40 7.49 12.32
N VAL A 137 -0.56 7.17 13.18
CA VAL A 137 -1.04 5.80 13.40
C VAL A 137 -2.26 5.57 12.52
N LEU A 138 -2.23 4.50 11.72
CA LEU A 138 -3.27 4.11 10.80
C LEU A 138 -3.97 2.83 11.26
N GLY A 139 -5.29 2.77 11.11
CA GLY A 139 -6.11 1.61 11.47
C GLY A 139 -7.59 1.80 11.11
N GLU A 140 -8.37 0.73 10.99
CA GLU A 140 -9.82 0.87 10.70
C GLU A 140 -10.60 1.62 11.79
N SER A 141 -10.15 1.55 13.02
CA SER A 141 -10.74 2.23 14.18
C SER A 141 -9.66 2.60 15.19
N GLU A 142 -10.00 3.49 16.11
CA GLU A 142 -9.11 3.91 17.21
C GLU A 142 -8.64 2.75 18.09
N GLU A 143 -9.46 1.71 18.21
CA GLU A 143 -9.16 0.50 18.99
C GLU A 143 -8.29 -0.51 18.23
N GLN A 144 -8.08 -0.32 16.92
CA GLN A 144 -7.39 -1.26 16.05
C GLN A 144 -6.28 -0.56 15.24
N PRO A 145 -5.21 -0.09 15.90
CA PRO A 145 -4.04 0.43 15.20
C PRO A 145 -3.34 -0.69 14.42
N GLU A 146 -2.98 -0.41 13.17
CA GLU A 146 -2.42 -1.39 12.24
C GLU A 146 -1.01 -1.02 11.77
N VAL A 147 -0.73 0.26 11.55
CA VAL A 147 0.55 0.71 11.02
C VAL A 147 0.91 2.06 11.63
N MET A 148 2.10 2.17 12.21
CA MET A 148 2.68 3.48 12.50
C MET A 148 3.51 3.94 11.29
N THR A 149 3.28 5.15 10.83
CA THR A 149 4.06 5.77 9.75
C THR A 149 4.86 6.94 10.30
N VAL A 150 6.12 7.05 9.90
CA VAL A 150 7.02 8.16 10.24
C VAL A 150 7.55 8.73 8.93
N VAL A 151 7.18 9.97 8.63
CA VAL A 151 7.38 10.57 7.31
C VAL A 151 8.25 11.80 7.45
N GLN A 152 9.43 11.81 6.82
CA GLN A 152 10.22 13.03 6.62
C GLN A 152 9.68 13.77 5.40
N HIS A 153 9.40 15.06 5.55
CA HIS A 153 8.85 15.88 4.48
C HIS A 153 9.36 17.32 4.50
N SER A 154 9.21 18.00 3.36
CA SER A 154 9.46 19.44 3.23
C SER A 154 8.31 20.26 3.85
N ARG A 155 8.51 21.57 3.98
CA ARG A 155 7.47 22.50 4.48
C ARG A 155 6.25 22.58 3.55
N GLU A 156 6.47 22.36 2.27
CA GLU A 156 5.47 22.36 1.21
C GLU A 156 4.69 21.03 1.15
N GLY A 157 5.02 20.06 2.01
CA GLY A 157 4.37 18.75 2.08
C GLY A 157 4.95 17.70 1.12
N GLN A 158 6.11 17.95 0.49
CA GLN A 158 6.77 16.95 -0.32
C GLN A 158 7.36 15.85 0.57
N VAL A 159 6.91 14.60 0.37
CA VAL A 159 7.48 13.43 1.06
C VAL A 159 8.89 13.15 0.54
N LEU A 160 9.86 13.08 1.46
CA LEU A 160 11.27 12.82 1.14
C LEU A 160 11.61 11.34 1.36
N GLN A 161 11.25 10.82 2.53
CA GLN A 161 11.29 9.40 2.85
C GLN A 161 10.23 9.06 3.91
N SER A 162 9.84 7.79 3.96
CA SER A 162 8.91 7.32 4.97
C SER A 162 9.30 5.94 5.46
N LEU A 163 9.08 5.74 6.76
CA LEU A 163 9.17 4.47 7.45
C LEU A 163 7.74 4.01 7.77
N GLN A 164 7.43 2.76 7.46
CA GLN A 164 6.15 2.13 7.79
C GLN A 164 6.44 0.97 8.74
N LEU A 165 5.75 0.93 9.87
CA LEU A 165 5.95 -0.04 10.95
C LEU A 165 4.61 -0.76 11.20
N PRO A 166 4.35 -1.86 10.48
CA PRO A 166 3.13 -2.63 10.64
C PRO A 166 3.09 -3.36 11.99
N ALA A 167 1.92 -3.38 12.63
CA ALA A 167 1.70 -4.07 13.90
C ALA A 167 1.89 -5.60 13.80
N VAL A 168 1.92 -6.15 12.59
CA VAL A 168 2.21 -7.57 12.35
C VAL A 168 3.68 -7.91 12.56
N ASP A 169 4.58 -6.94 12.44
CA ASP A 169 6.02 -7.12 12.58
C ASP A 169 6.56 -6.50 13.88
N PHE A 170 5.88 -5.48 14.40
CA PHE A 170 6.34 -4.71 15.54
C PHE A 170 5.26 -4.61 16.61
N SER A 171 5.62 -4.92 17.85
CA SER A 171 4.85 -4.46 19.01
C SER A 171 4.87 -2.91 19.06
N PRO A 172 3.93 -2.28 19.79
CA PRO A 172 3.93 -0.83 19.94
C PRO A 172 5.26 -0.26 20.45
N GLN A 173 5.92 -0.95 21.39
CA GLN A 173 7.20 -0.52 21.94
C GLN A 173 8.33 -0.61 20.92
N GLU A 174 8.40 -1.70 20.16
CA GLU A 174 9.40 -1.88 19.09
C GLU A 174 9.19 -0.87 17.97
N ALA A 175 7.94 -0.60 17.59
CA ALA A 175 7.61 0.40 16.59
C ALA A 175 8.12 1.80 17.02
N TRP A 176 7.86 2.19 18.28
CA TRP A 176 8.39 3.44 18.82
C TRP A 176 9.91 3.50 18.84
N GLN A 177 10.58 2.40 19.18
CA GLN A 177 12.05 2.33 19.14
C GLN A 177 12.59 2.52 17.71
N GLN A 178 11.97 1.88 16.71
CA GLN A 178 12.34 2.06 15.30
C GLN A 178 12.09 3.50 14.83
N ALA A 179 10.99 4.12 15.25
CA ALA A 179 10.72 5.53 14.98
C ALA A 179 11.80 6.43 15.58
N GLN A 180 12.19 6.22 16.84
CA GLN A 180 13.25 7.00 17.49
C GLN A 180 14.58 6.89 16.74
N GLN A 181 14.99 5.68 16.34
CA GLN A 181 16.20 5.46 15.53
C GLN A 181 16.13 6.23 14.20
N PHE A 182 14.97 6.24 13.55
CA PHE A 182 14.74 7.01 12.33
C PHE A 182 14.84 8.52 12.58
N LEU A 183 14.26 9.04 13.67
CA LEU A 183 14.35 10.45 14.06
C LEU A 183 15.78 10.88 14.38
N GLU A 184 16.55 10.05 15.09
CA GLU A 184 17.96 10.31 15.41
C GLU A 184 18.82 10.40 14.14
N ARG A 185 18.52 9.56 13.15
CA ARG A 185 19.22 9.53 11.86
C ARG A 185 18.96 10.79 11.03
N ILE A 186 17.71 11.24 10.96
CA ILE A 186 17.34 12.39 10.11
C ILE A 186 17.54 13.75 10.81
N LYS A 187 17.50 13.78 12.15
CA LYS A 187 17.63 14.98 13.00
C LYS A 187 16.63 16.09 12.62
N PRO A 188 15.32 15.83 12.71
CA PRO A 188 14.33 16.76 12.20
C PRO A 188 14.32 18.05 13.03
N SER A 189 14.01 19.17 12.39
CA SER A 189 13.82 20.43 13.12
C SER A 189 12.54 20.42 13.95
N GLN A 190 11.57 19.58 13.57
CA GLN A 190 10.32 19.43 14.29
C GLN A 190 9.64 18.09 13.98
N VAL A 191 8.92 17.56 14.97
CA VAL A 191 8.06 16.38 14.84
C VAL A 191 6.61 16.76 15.13
N PHE A 192 5.72 16.41 14.21
CA PHE A 192 4.27 16.45 14.35
C PHE A 192 3.77 15.05 14.65
N HIS A 193 2.83 14.95 15.58
CA HIS A 193 2.18 13.69 15.92
C HIS A 193 0.68 13.84 15.74
N ASP A 194 0.11 12.94 14.96
CA ASP A 194 -1.33 12.84 14.87
C ASP A 194 -1.88 12.24 16.17
N GLN A 195 -2.86 12.91 16.77
CA GLN A 195 -3.45 12.46 18.04
C GLN A 195 -4.54 11.40 17.82
N GLN A 196 -4.93 11.14 16.57
CA GLN A 196 -5.99 10.20 16.23
C GLN A 196 -5.48 9.07 15.34
N VAL A 197 -6.09 7.90 15.49
CA VAL A 197 -5.89 6.80 14.54
C VAL A 197 -6.68 7.13 13.28
N ARG A 198 -5.99 7.27 12.14
CA ARG A 198 -6.65 7.54 10.87
C ARG A 198 -6.95 6.26 10.11
N ARG A 199 -8.08 6.27 9.41
CA ARG A 199 -8.38 5.19 8.47
C ARG A 199 -7.32 5.15 7.36
N PRO A 200 -6.72 3.98 7.06
CA PRO A 200 -5.75 3.87 5.97
C PRO A 200 -6.40 4.21 4.63
N SER A 201 -5.60 4.80 3.75
CA SER A 201 -5.94 4.95 2.33
C SER A 201 -4.79 4.42 1.49
N TYR A 202 -5.09 4.01 0.26
CA TYR A 202 -4.16 3.32 -0.60
C TYR A 202 -4.10 3.97 -1.97
N CYS A 203 -2.91 3.99 -2.57
CA CYS A 203 -2.72 4.50 -3.92
C CYS A 203 -3.50 3.64 -4.92
N PRO A 204 -4.38 4.21 -5.77
CA PRO A 204 -5.17 3.44 -6.73
C PRO A 204 -4.31 2.77 -7.81
N GLU A 205 -3.09 3.26 -8.04
CA GLU A 205 -2.19 2.72 -9.07
C GLU A 205 -1.31 1.58 -8.57
N CYS A 206 -1.12 1.42 -7.26
CA CYS A 206 -0.18 0.41 -6.75
C CYS A 206 -0.52 -0.17 -5.40
N ASN A 207 -1.68 0.15 -4.83
CA ASN A 207 -2.12 -0.24 -3.49
C ASN A 207 -1.09 0.05 -2.38
N GLY A 208 -0.16 0.97 -2.62
CA GLY A 208 0.77 1.44 -1.60
C GLY A 208 0.02 2.24 -0.54
N LEU A 209 0.36 2.01 0.74
CA LEU A 209 -0.23 2.77 1.85
C LEU A 209 0.12 4.26 1.71
N MET A 210 -0.92 5.09 1.70
CA MET A 210 -0.76 6.54 1.65
C MET A 210 -0.41 7.06 3.04
N VAL A 211 0.60 7.92 3.09
CA VAL A 211 1.09 8.51 4.33
C VAL A 211 0.59 9.95 4.49
N SER A 212 0.52 10.42 5.73
CA SER A 212 0.12 11.80 6.03
C SER A 212 1.35 12.66 6.35
N VAL A 213 1.26 13.95 6.03
CA VAL A 213 2.23 14.98 6.39
C VAL A 213 1.52 16.18 6.97
N ALA A 214 2.18 16.89 7.88
CA ALA A 214 1.67 18.15 8.41
C ALA A 214 1.41 19.13 7.26
N SER A 215 0.28 19.82 7.34
CA SER A 215 -0.08 20.86 6.39
C SER A 215 0.92 22.02 6.44
N PRO A 216 1.06 22.80 5.35
CA PRO A 216 1.92 23.99 5.34
C PRO A 216 1.59 24.97 6.48
N GLN A 217 0.31 25.07 6.85
CA GLN A 217 -0.17 25.93 7.93
C GLN A 217 0.31 25.45 9.31
N GLU A 218 0.31 24.14 9.56
CA GLU A 218 0.87 23.55 10.79
C GLU A 218 2.39 23.73 10.85
N ALA A 219 3.06 23.58 9.69
CA ALA A 219 4.50 23.81 9.56
C ALA A 219 4.92 25.26 9.81
N GLU A 220 4.06 26.23 9.51
CA GLU A 220 4.32 27.66 9.73
C GLU A 220 4.10 28.09 11.19
N ARG A 221 3.09 27.53 11.87
CA ARG A 221 2.68 27.92 13.23
C ARG A 221 3.63 27.49 14.34
N ALA A 222 4.59 26.64 14.03
CA ALA A 222 5.50 26.06 15.01
C ALA A 222 6.80 26.84 15.24
N ARG A 223 6.82 28.11 14.83
CA ARG A 223 7.87 29.08 15.18
C ARG A 223 7.62 29.67 16.56
#